data_AF-A0A2X1LD19-F1
#
_entry.id   AF-A0A2X1LD19-F1
#
_cell.length_a   1.000
_cell.length_b   1.000
_cell.length_c   1.000
_cell.angle_alpha   90.00
_cell.angle_beta   90.00
_cell.angle_gamma   90.00
#
_symmetry.space_group_name_H-M   'P 1'
#
loop_
_entity.id
_entity.type
_entity.pdbx_description
1 polymer ?
#
loop_
_entity_poly.entity_id
_entity_poly.type
_entity_poly.pdbx_seq_one_letter_code
_entity_poly.pdbx_strand_id
1 'polypeptide(L)'
;MSEAEARPTNFIRQIIDEDLASGKHTTVHTRFPPEPNGYLHIGHAKSICLNFGIAQDYKGQCNLRFDDTNPVKEDIEYVESIKNDVEWLGFHWSGNIRYSSDYFDKLHAYAVELINKGLAYVDELTPEQIREYRGTLTQPG
;
A
#
# COMPACT_ATOMS: atom_id res chain seq x y z
N MET A 1 -4.60 -26.65 -28.18
CA MET A 1 -3.63 -26.08 -27.23
C MET A 1 -3.68 -24.59 -27.46
N SER A 2 -4.44 -23.86 -26.63
CA SER A 2 -4.57 -22.40 -26.81
C SER A 2 -3.22 -21.78 -26.54
N GLU A 3 -2.69 -21.03 -27.51
CA GLU A 3 -1.59 -20.12 -27.30
C GLU A 3 -1.90 -19.30 -26.05
N ALA A 4 -1.07 -19.43 -25.01
CA ALA A 4 -1.17 -18.53 -23.87
C ALA A 4 -0.90 -17.14 -24.43
N GLU A 5 -1.94 -16.31 -24.54
CA GLU A 5 -1.82 -14.92 -24.97
C GLU A 5 -0.63 -14.31 -24.23
N ALA A 6 0.35 -13.81 -24.99
CA ALA A 6 1.54 -13.20 -24.45
C ALA A 6 1.09 -12.04 -23.55
N ARG A 7 1.21 -12.22 -22.24
CA ARG A 7 0.79 -11.21 -21.26
C ARG A 7 1.59 -9.93 -21.51
N PRO A 8 0.95 -8.76 -21.57
CA PRO A 8 1.67 -7.50 -21.63
C PRO A 8 2.67 -7.42 -20.48
N THR A 9 3.96 -7.43 -20.80
CA THR A 9 5.04 -7.41 -19.81
C THR A 9 5.40 -5.97 -19.42
N ASN A 10 5.90 -5.80 -18.21
CA ASN A 10 6.46 -4.55 -17.70
C ASN A 10 7.56 -4.86 -16.68
N PHE A 11 8.33 -3.84 -16.30
CA PHE A 11 9.47 -4.01 -15.40
C PHE A 11 9.09 -4.63 -14.04
N ILE A 12 7.86 -4.42 -13.54
CA ILE A 12 7.41 -5.01 -12.27
C ILE A 12 7.24 -6.52 -12.42
N ARG A 13 6.67 -6.98 -13.54
CA ARG A 13 6.52 -8.42 -13.83
C ARG A 13 7.87 -9.11 -14.01
N GLN A 14 8.82 -8.45 -14.66
CA GLN A 14 10.19 -8.96 -14.78
C GLN A 14 10.84 -9.16 -13.41
N ILE A 15 10.71 -8.20 -12.49
CA ILE A 15 11.21 -8.34 -11.11
C ILE A 15 10.52 -9.50 -10.38
N ILE A 16 9.20 -9.65 -10.54
CA ILE A 16 8.44 -10.76 -9.93
C ILE A 16 8.93 -12.11 -10.49
N ASP A 17 9.11 -12.21 -11.81
CA ASP A 17 9.59 -13.43 -12.46
C ASP A 17 10.97 -13.83 -11.95
N GLU A 18 11.89 -12.87 -11.80
CA GLU A 18 13.24 -13.09 -11.24
C GLU A 18 13.20 -13.52 -9.77
N ASP A 19 12.36 -12.87 -8.95
CA ASP A 19 12.20 -13.19 -7.53
C ASP A 19 11.59 -14.60 -7.32
N LEU A 20 10.67 -15.02 -8.19
CA LEU A 20 10.09 -16.36 -8.19
C LEU A 20 11.08 -17.41 -8.70
N ALA A 21 11.81 -17.12 -9.79
CA ALA A 21 12.79 -18.03 -10.38
C ALA A 21 13.99 -18.28 -9.46
N SER A 22 14.42 -17.25 -8.72
CA SER A 22 15.48 -17.37 -7.70
C SER A 22 15.00 -18.03 -6.40
N GLY A 23 13.69 -18.20 -6.22
CA GLY A 23 13.10 -18.74 -5.00
C GLY A 23 13.13 -17.78 -3.81
N LYS A 24 13.44 -16.49 -4.02
CA LYS A 24 13.39 -15.45 -2.97
C LYS A 24 11.98 -15.31 -2.41
N HIS A 25 10.96 -15.47 -3.26
CA HIS A 25 9.57 -15.59 -2.88
C HIS A 25 8.94 -16.81 -3.56
N THR A 26 7.99 -17.45 -2.88
CA THR A 26 7.26 -18.61 -3.43
C THR A 26 5.88 -18.24 -3.98
N THR A 27 5.34 -17.08 -3.57
CA THR A 27 4.00 -16.60 -3.90
C THR A 27 4.00 -15.08 -4.00
N VAL A 28 3.12 -14.54 -4.85
CA VAL A 28 2.95 -13.09 -5.01
C VAL A 28 1.80 -12.60 -4.12
N HIS A 29 2.03 -11.54 -3.35
CA HIS A 29 1.01 -10.88 -2.54
C HIS A 29 1.08 -9.36 -2.74
N THR A 30 0.12 -8.79 -3.45
CA THR A 30 0.00 -7.36 -3.71
C THR A 30 -1.04 -6.70 -2.82
N ARG A 31 -1.16 -5.38 -2.90
CA ARG A 31 -2.22 -4.62 -2.21
C ARG A 31 -2.57 -3.33 -2.95
N PHE A 32 -3.86 -2.97 -2.93
CA PHE A 32 -4.34 -1.64 -3.28
C PHE A 32 -4.72 -0.90 -1.98
N PRO A 33 -3.94 0.13 -1.56
CA PRO A 33 -4.13 0.78 -0.27
C PRO A 33 -4.62 2.25 -0.36
N PRO A 34 -5.86 2.53 -0.80
CA PRO A 34 -6.36 3.90 -0.84
C PRO A 34 -6.62 4.46 0.57
N GLU A 35 -6.45 5.77 0.72
CA GLU A 35 -6.99 6.50 1.88
C GLU A 35 -8.51 6.68 1.67
N PRO A 36 -9.36 6.38 2.68
CA PRO A 36 -10.82 6.51 2.54
C PRO A 36 -11.29 7.96 2.79
N ASN A 37 -10.75 8.93 2.06
CA ASN A 37 -11.04 10.36 2.20
C ASN A 37 -11.53 11.05 0.91
N GLY A 38 -11.87 10.26 -0.12
CA GLY A 38 -12.40 10.73 -1.39
C GLY A 38 -12.77 9.59 -2.33
N TYR A 39 -13.53 9.90 -3.38
CA TYR A 39 -13.90 8.94 -4.41
C TYR A 39 -12.73 8.61 -5.34
N LEU A 40 -12.71 7.39 -5.87
CA LEU A 40 -11.72 7.02 -6.85
C LEU A 40 -12.00 7.70 -8.20
N HIS A 41 -10.95 8.28 -8.78
CA HIS A 41 -10.94 8.70 -10.18
C HIS A 41 -10.13 7.75 -11.07
N ILE A 42 -10.17 7.96 -12.39
CA ILE A 42 -9.52 7.11 -13.41
C ILE A 42 -8.03 6.81 -13.18
N GLY A 43 -7.30 7.73 -12.55
CA GLY A 43 -5.92 7.51 -12.12
C GLY A 43 -5.74 6.29 -11.22
N HIS A 44 -6.69 6.01 -10.33
CA HIS A 44 -6.67 4.84 -9.46
C HIS A 44 -6.87 3.52 -10.22
N ALA A 45 -7.62 3.54 -11.34
CA ALA A 45 -7.85 2.35 -12.15
C ALA A 45 -6.53 1.71 -12.61
N LYS A 46 -5.50 2.52 -12.91
CA LYS A 46 -4.15 2.00 -13.23
C LYS A 46 -3.56 1.20 -12.07
N SER A 47 -3.67 1.70 -10.83
CA SER A 47 -3.16 1.03 -9.64
C SER A 47 -3.96 -0.24 -9.32
N ILE A 48 -5.28 -0.20 -9.48
CA ILE A 48 -6.18 -1.35 -9.30
C ILE A 48 -5.82 -2.44 -10.30
N CYS A 49 -5.87 -2.16 -11.60
CA CYS A 49 -5.57 -3.13 -12.65
C CYS A 49 -4.15 -3.70 -12.50
N LEU A 50 -3.18 -2.88 -12.05
CA LEU A 50 -1.82 -3.35 -11.81
C LEU A 50 -1.77 -4.34 -10.64
N ASN A 51 -2.28 -3.96 -9.46
CA ASN A 51 -2.13 -4.78 -8.25
C ASN A 51 -2.99 -6.05 -8.30
N PHE A 52 -4.26 -5.93 -8.64
CA PHE A 52 -5.17 -7.07 -8.74
C PHE A 52 -4.83 -7.94 -9.97
N GLY A 53 -4.49 -7.32 -11.10
CA GLY A 53 -4.06 -8.05 -12.29
C GLY A 53 -2.77 -8.84 -12.07
N ILE A 54 -1.78 -8.29 -11.34
CA ILE A 54 -0.60 -9.07 -10.93
C ILE A 54 -1.01 -10.26 -10.06
N ALA A 55 -1.87 -10.09 -9.06
CA ALA A 55 -2.29 -11.23 -8.25
C ALA A 55 -2.98 -12.31 -9.09
N GLN A 56 -3.81 -11.94 -10.06
CA GLN A 56 -4.45 -12.88 -10.97
C GLN A 56 -3.44 -13.60 -11.90
N ASP A 57 -2.55 -12.85 -12.53
CA ASP A 57 -1.52 -13.37 -13.45
C ASP A 57 -0.63 -14.44 -12.79
N TYR A 58 -0.31 -14.22 -11.52
CA TYR A 58 0.62 -15.07 -10.75
C TYR A 58 -0.10 -16.03 -9.79
N LYS A 59 -1.44 -16.13 -9.86
CA LYS A 59 -2.26 -16.93 -8.93
C LYS A 59 -1.93 -16.63 -7.46
N GLY A 60 -1.61 -15.37 -7.19
CA GLY A 60 -1.29 -14.82 -5.89
C GLY A 60 -2.51 -14.24 -5.19
N GLN A 61 -2.24 -13.35 -4.23
CA GLN A 61 -3.27 -12.66 -3.44
C GLN A 61 -3.15 -11.15 -3.61
N CYS A 62 -4.27 -10.43 -3.57
CA CYS A 62 -4.29 -8.97 -3.52
C CYS A 62 -5.20 -8.52 -2.38
N ASN A 63 -4.65 -7.78 -1.42
CA ASN A 63 -5.47 -7.18 -0.36
C ASN A 63 -6.05 -5.85 -0.84
N LEU A 64 -7.32 -5.59 -0.50
CA LEU A 64 -7.84 -4.23 -0.37
C LEU A 64 -7.56 -3.79 1.08
N ARG A 65 -6.80 -2.71 1.23
CA ARG A 65 -6.49 -2.14 2.54
C ARG A 65 -6.90 -0.68 2.56
N PHE A 66 -7.68 -0.24 3.54
CA PHE A 66 -7.87 1.19 3.76
C PHE A 66 -6.71 1.73 4.57
N ASP A 67 -6.03 2.75 4.05
CA ASP A 67 -4.97 3.44 4.77
C ASP A 67 -5.56 4.53 5.67
N ASP A 68 -6.25 4.07 6.71
CA ASP A 68 -7.13 4.84 7.58
C ASP A 68 -6.40 5.35 8.85
N THR A 69 -5.30 6.08 8.63
CA THR A 69 -4.46 6.61 9.73
C THR A 69 -4.77 8.05 10.12
N ASN A 70 -5.71 8.70 9.42
CA ASN A 70 -6.13 10.08 9.62
C ASN A 70 -7.60 10.17 10.07
N PRO A 71 -7.86 10.16 11.39
CA PRO A 71 -9.22 10.06 11.93
C PRO A 71 -10.16 11.23 11.58
N VAL A 72 -9.63 12.34 11.02
CA VAL A 72 -10.41 13.55 10.72
C VAL A 72 -11.00 13.53 9.32
N LYS A 73 -10.43 12.76 8.39
CA LYS A 73 -10.77 12.83 6.96
C LYS A 73 -11.48 11.60 6.43
N GLU A 74 -11.78 10.64 7.29
CA GLU A 74 -12.20 9.30 6.88
C GLU A 74 -13.70 9.14 7.07
N ASP A 75 -14.37 8.68 6.01
CA ASP A 75 -15.81 8.44 6.00
C ASP A 75 -16.10 7.03 5.47
N ILE A 76 -17.07 6.36 6.10
CA ILE A 76 -17.59 5.05 5.68
C ILE A 76 -18.14 5.13 4.25
N GLU A 77 -18.67 6.28 3.84
CA GLU A 77 -19.11 6.51 2.47
C GLU A 77 -18.00 6.22 1.45
N TYR A 78 -16.78 6.71 1.70
CA TYR A 78 -15.65 6.50 0.79
C TYR A 78 -15.19 5.04 0.81
N VAL A 79 -15.23 4.38 1.96
CA VAL A 79 -14.96 2.94 2.09
C VAL A 79 -15.87 2.13 1.18
N GLU A 80 -17.18 2.38 1.24
CA GLU A 80 -18.16 1.65 0.43
C GLU A 80 -18.05 1.99 -1.06
N SER A 81 -17.84 3.26 -1.41
CA SER A 81 -17.62 3.64 -2.81
C SER A 81 -16.38 2.97 -3.41
N ILE A 82 -15.26 2.94 -2.67
CA ILE A 82 -14.01 2.30 -3.12
C ILE A 82 -14.22 0.81 -3.35
N LYS A 83 -14.92 0.11 -2.46
CA LYS A 83 -15.25 -1.32 -2.63
C LYS A 83 -16.06 -1.54 -3.90
N ASN A 84 -17.11 -0.74 -4.08
CA ASN A 84 -17.99 -0.82 -5.24
C ASN A 84 -17.23 -0.58 -6.55
N ASP A 85 -16.32 0.39 -6.60
CA ASP A 85 -15.53 0.70 -7.79
C ASP A 85 -14.54 -0.44 -8.14
N VAL A 86 -13.91 -1.06 -7.13
CA VAL A 86 -13.02 -2.21 -7.33
C VAL A 86 -13.80 -3.41 -7.87
N GLU A 87 -14.96 -3.71 -7.31
CA GLU A 87 -15.83 -4.80 -7.79
C GLU A 87 -16.42 -4.49 -9.17
N TRP A 88 -16.81 -3.24 -9.42
CA TRP A 88 -17.32 -2.79 -10.72
C TRP A 88 -16.28 -2.94 -11.84
N LEU A 89 -14.99 -2.73 -11.52
CA LEU A 89 -13.88 -3.01 -12.42
C LEU A 89 -13.61 -4.51 -12.63
N GLY A 90 -14.35 -5.40 -11.94
CA GLY A 90 -14.26 -6.86 -12.09
C GLY A 90 -13.20 -7.53 -11.24
N PHE A 91 -12.68 -6.84 -10.20
CA PHE A 91 -11.68 -7.40 -9.30
C PHE A 91 -12.26 -7.76 -7.93
N HIS A 92 -11.67 -8.77 -7.29
CA HIS A 92 -12.00 -9.18 -5.93
C HIS A 92 -10.72 -9.23 -5.09
N TRP A 93 -10.79 -8.71 -3.86
CA TRP A 93 -9.70 -8.82 -2.90
C TRP A 93 -9.68 -10.18 -2.21
N SER A 94 -8.50 -10.53 -1.70
CA SER A 94 -8.25 -11.79 -1.01
C SER A 94 -8.60 -11.67 0.48
N GLY A 95 -9.44 -12.57 0.97
CA GLY A 95 -9.82 -12.62 2.38
C GLY A 95 -10.60 -11.39 2.84
N ASN A 96 -10.40 -11.01 4.12
CA ASN A 96 -11.06 -9.85 4.70
C ASN A 96 -10.36 -8.55 4.28
N ILE A 97 -11.15 -7.49 4.17
CA ILE A 97 -10.66 -6.11 4.08
C ILE A 97 -9.73 -5.84 5.27
N ARG A 98 -8.65 -5.09 5.01
CA ARG A 98 -7.70 -4.69 6.03
C ARG A 98 -7.85 -3.19 6.29
N TYR A 99 -7.67 -2.78 7.54
CA TYR A 99 -7.59 -1.39 7.95
C TYR A 99 -6.20 -1.16 8.56
N SER A 100 -5.54 -0.06 8.20
CA SER A 100 -4.28 0.35 8.83
C SER A 100 -4.46 0.57 10.34
N SER A 101 -5.63 1.07 10.75
CA SER A 101 -6.01 1.31 12.14
C SER A 101 -6.06 0.04 13.01
N ASP A 102 -6.46 -1.10 12.45
CA ASP A 102 -6.43 -2.41 13.13
C ASP A 102 -5.01 -2.80 13.60
N TYR A 103 -3.97 -2.17 13.03
CA TYR A 103 -2.58 -2.43 13.36
C TYR A 103 -1.97 -1.42 14.34
N PHE A 104 -2.72 -0.44 14.87
CA PHE A 104 -2.16 0.61 15.72
C PHE A 104 -1.43 0.10 16.96
N ASP A 105 -1.98 -0.90 17.66
CA ASP A 105 -1.29 -1.50 18.81
C ASP A 105 0.09 -2.06 18.44
N LYS A 106 0.17 -2.68 17.25
CA LYS A 106 1.41 -3.25 16.72
C LYS A 106 2.39 -2.16 16.28
N LEU A 107 1.90 -1.11 15.62
CA LEU A 107 2.70 0.04 15.21
C LEU A 107 3.26 0.80 16.42
N HIS A 108 2.46 0.98 17.46
CA HIS A 108 2.89 1.55 18.73
C HIS A 108 3.97 0.68 19.40
N ALA A 109 3.78 -0.64 19.44
CA ALA A 109 4.80 -1.55 19.98
C ALA A 109 6.14 -1.44 19.21
N TYR A 110 6.10 -1.30 17.88
CA TYR A 110 7.29 -1.04 17.08
C TYR A 110 7.92 0.32 17.38
N ALA A 111 7.12 1.36 17.60
CA ALA A 111 7.65 2.67 18.01
C ALA A 111 8.40 2.57 19.35
N VAL A 112 7.83 1.87 20.34
CA VAL A 112 8.49 1.60 21.63
C VAL A 112 9.78 0.79 21.44
N GLU A 113 9.76 -0.22 20.57
CA GLU A 113 10.97 -1.00 20.24
C GLU A 113 12.07 -0.13 19.63
N LEU A 114 11.72 0.78 18.71
CA LEU A 114 12.66 1.72 18.09
C LEU A 114 13.25 2.70 19.12
N ILE A 115 12.43 3.21 20.05
CA ILE A 115 12.88 4.07 21.15
C ILE A 115 13.88 3.32 22.03
N ASN A 116 13.55 2.08 22.43
CA ASN A 116 14.43 1.26 23.28
C ASN A 116 15.76 0.90 22.60
N LYS A 117 15.80 0.84 21.27
CA LYS A 117 17.02 0.63 20.48
C LYS A 117 17.82 1.92 20.23
N GLY A 118 17.33 3.08 20.68
CA GLY A 118 17.94 4.38 20.38
C GLY A 118 17.82 4.79 18.92
N LEU A 119 16.85 4.24 18.19
CA LEU A 119 16.57 4.50 16.77
C LEU A 119 15.42 5.50 16.55
N ALA A 120 14.76 5.91 17.63
CA ALA A 120 13.72 6.93 17.62
C ALA A 120 13.80 7.78 18.90
N TYR A 121 13.34 9.02 18.84
CA TYR A 121 13.28 9.95 19.97
C TYR A 121 12.02 10.81 19.88
N VAL A 122 11.66 11.45 20.99
CA VAL A 122 10.57 12.45 21.03
C VAL A 122 11.17 13.81 20.72
N ASP A 123 10.64 14.47 19.69
CA ASP A 123 11.05 15.82 19.31
C ASP A 123 10.14 16.86 19.97
N GLU A 124 10.74 17.81 20.69
CA GLU A 124 10.04 18.88 21.41
C GLU A 124 10.11 20.23 20.67
N LEU A 125 10.76 20.27 19.50
CA LEU A 125 10.86 21.46 18.66
C LEU A 125 9.51 21.87 18.07
N THR A 126 9.31 23.17 17.85
CA THR A 126 8.14 23.66 17.10
C THR A 126 8.23 23.26 15.63
N PRO A 127 7.11 23.22 14.87
CA PRO A 127 7.15 22.92 13.44
C PRO A 127 8.11 23.81 12.64
N GLU A 128 8.24 25.09 13.02
CA GLU A 128 9.18 26.03 12.41
C GLU A 128 10.63 25.64 12.71
N GLN A 129 10.93 25.29 13.95
CA GLN A 129 12.26 24.83 14.37
C GLN A 129 12.62 23.49 13.71
N ILE A 130 11.69 22.54 13.63
CA ILE A 130 11.89 21.27 12.91
C ILE A 130 12.29 21.54 11.45
N ARG A 131 11.63 22.51 10.81
CA ARG A 131 11.95 22.89 9.43
C ARG A 131 13.34 23.52 9.31
N GLU A 132 13.72 24.35 10.27
CA GLU A 132 15.05 24.97 10.33
C GLU A 132 16.15 23.91 10.52
N TYR A 133 16.04 23.06 11.55
CA TYR A 133 17.01 22.01 11.90
C TYR A 133 17.06 20.85 10.89
N ARG A 134 16.01 20.66 10.07
CA ARG A 134 16.05 19.71 8.95
C ARG A 134 16.96 20.21 7.82
N GLY A 135 17.17 21.52 7.73
CA GLY A 135 17.90 22.15 6.62
C GLY A 135 17.11 22.18 5.31
N THR A 136 17.84 22.30 4.21
CA THR A 136 17.30 22.40 2.85
C THR A 136 17.91 21.36 1.92
N LEU A 137 17.48 21.33 0.66
CA LEU A 137 18.05 20.46 -0.38
C LEU A 137 19.56 20.69 -0.59
N THR A 138 20.08 21.87 -0.23
CA THR A 138 21.47 22.27 -0.49
C THR A 138 22.30 22.48 0.77
N GLN A 139 21.67 22.49 1.96
CA GLN A 139 22.37 22.74 3.22
C GLN A 139 21.82 21.84 4.32
N PRO A 140 22.69 21.08 5.03
CA PRO A 140 22.28 20.39 6.25
C PRO A 140 21.85 21.41 7.31
N GLY A 141 20.88 21.04 8.14
CA GLY A 141 20.53 21.79 9.35
C GLY A 141 21.43 21.45 10.54
#